data_AF-A0A084VK34-F1
#
_entry.id   AF-A0A084VK34-F1
#
_cell.length_a   1.000
_cell.length_b   1.000
_cell.length_c   1.000
_cell.angle_alpha   90.00
_cell.angle_beta   90.00
_cell.angle_gamma   90.00
#
_symmetry.space_group_name_H-M   'P 1'
#
loop_
_entity.id
_entity.type
_entity.pdbx_description
1 polymer ?
#
loop_
_entity_poly.entity_id
_entity_poly.type
_entity_poly.pdbx_seq_one_letter_code
_entity_poly.pdbx_strand_id
1 'polypeptide(L)'
;MFASLKNKIREETGNDVAPLSVSRTRRSRPESLTSASSIDEMSVLEQKDAELNATRLELQELTGHLNSFREEAHKLEQERAHLEQANKTLEAKLEACQVQRELQREEQDKIQNFQQQEISKLKSMLLFREQEAVDRIAHQKNAEQQVESLRQELARLRGLEPMLENAQDELENLRHSSQCERNNLMSTLAAVEETNRHLKSRIQVLEDTRVSLTSANGTGGSTDDKIQCLLKERLMLEERLHEAHLHLSDIKSKWSGQNMTLETQVNRLSRQVAEETTEKHKALKLKDELIEKLKQLEFELEKLRSEVTQRDNKIKLMNEEIDELHSALREAREQHEEEVTFMTGKVEQLQAETSDLRTNLTETEQRLLECLESADQSTGAYQGQLMELENSVRELNHQLAGEKQEKLAVLMKNAEMSQQEEILRQELRHEKDESIELHDRAMMLQRELDKRLNTVNELRKQVDELMTTNLELNAELVDKNKIIKILNQRLVDMKKTLQEELKGQNSSSSNNNQHHHQHGHSGPGDRSSLERSKSFDSKSIVKENGSLKPNGTSDGPPVVMDEVNFRYLKHVIIKFLTSREVEARHLIKAVSTLLQLSYEEEKLLHDTLNWKMSWFGSRPGQVTLPLS
;
A
#
# COMPACT_ATOMS: atom_id res chain seq x y z
N MET A 1 36.81 13.45 27.86
CA MET A 1 36.58 12.12 28.47
C MET A 1 37.20 10.96 27.69
N PHE A 2 37.20 10.94 26.34
CA PHE A 2 37.80 9.84 25.54
C PHE A 2 39.28 9.51 25.83
N ALA A 3 40.12 10.48 26.23
CA ALA A 3 41.53 10.23 26.55
C ALA A 3 41.74 9.31 27.77
N SER A 4 40.81 9.32 28.74
CA SER A 4 40.96 8.53 29.96
C SER A 4 40.63 7.04 29.76
N LEU A 5 39.83 6.70 28.75
CA LEU A 5 39.49 5.32 28.42
C LEU A 5 40.65 4.60 27.71
N LYS A 6 41.41 5.34 26.89
CA LYS A 6 42.53 4.80 26.09
C LYS A 6 43.73 4.36 26.93
N ASN A 7 43.93 4.99 28.10
CA ASN A 7 44.96 4.54 29.05
C ASN A 7 44.54 3.28 29.81
N LYS A 8 43.24 3.15 30.16
CA LYS A 8 42.76 2.01 30.95
C LYS A 8 42.74 0.69 30.16
N ILE A 9 42.41 0.75 28.86
CA ILE A 9 42.52 -0.42 27.97
C ILE A 9 43.99 -0.87 27.81
N ARG A 10 44.95 0.06 27.85
CA ARG A 10 46.40 -0.26 27.76
C ARG A 10 46.99 -0.85 29.05
N GLU A 11 46.22 -0.85 30.14
CA GLU A 11 46.63 -1.34 31.45
C GLU A 11 46.03 -2.73 31.76
N GLU A 12 44.90 -3.09 31.15
CA GLU A 12 44.24 -4.40 31.32
C GLU A 12 44.61 -5.45 30.26
N THR A 13 45.12 -5.08 29.07
CA THR A 13 45.67 -6.07 28.10
C THR A 13 47.15 -6.38 28.40
N GLY A 14 47.39 -7.06 29.52
CA GLY A 14 48.73 -7.48 29.95
C GLY A 14 49.41 -8.41 28.94
N ASN A 15 50.55 -7.96 28.38
CA ASN A 15 51.43 -8.78 27.55
C ASN A 15 52.30 -9.69 28.43
N ASP A 16 51.77 -10.83 28.85
CA ASP A 16 52.54 -11.94 29.43
C ASP A 16 52.48 -13.19 28.54
N VAL A 17 53.06 -13.08 27.33
CA VAL A 17 53.42 -14.25 26.53
C VAL A 17 54.85 -14.65 26.89
N ALA A 18 54.97 -15.52 27.89
CA ALA A 18 56.24 -16.13 28.25
C ALA A 18 56.80 -16.96 27.05
N PRO A 19 58.05 -16.73 26.61
CA PRO A 19 58.63 -17.53 25.55
C PRO A 19 58.99 -18.92 26.10
N LEU A 20 58.20 -19.94 25.73
CA LEU A 20 58.52 -21.33 26.05
C LEU A 20 59.85 -21.73 25.41
N SER A 21 60.86 -21.87 26.25
CA SER A 21 62.21 -22.28 25.89
C SER A 21 62.24 -23.77 25.57
N VAL A 22 62.04 -24.12 24.30
CA VAL A 22 62.22 -25.49 23.80
C VAL A 22 63.70 -25.88 23.90
N SER A 23 64.06 -26.47 25.02
CA SER A 23 65.43 -26.94 25.29
C SER A 23 65.77 -28.13 24.39
N ARG A 24 66.77 -27.94 23.53
CA ARG A 24 67.34 -29.02 22.69
C ARG A 24 68.10 -30.02 23.57
N THR A 25 67.42 -31.06 24.04
CA THR A 25 68.11 -32.22 24.65
C THR A 25 68.69 -33.12 23.56
N ARG A 26 69.96 -33.50 23.73
CA ARG A 26 70.79 -34.16 22.72
C ARG A 26 70.35 -35.60 22.45
N ARG A 27 70.39 -36.01 21.18
CA ARG A 27 70.52 -37.43 20.80
C ARG A 27 71.80 -38.00 21.41
N SER A 28 71.68 -38.98 22.30
CA SER A 28 72.77 -39.88 22.68
C SER A 28 72.89 -41.01 21.64
N ARG A 29 74.12 -41.25 21.19
CA ARG A 29 74.55 -42.38 20.34
C ARG A 29 75.47 -43.24 21.21
N PRO A 30 75.28 -44.55 21.26
CA PRO A 30 76.39 -45.46 21.45
C PRO A 30 76.56 -46.33 20.19
N GLU A 31 77.78 -46.36 19.67
CA GLU A 31 78.16 -47.33 18.65
C GLU A 31 78.64 -48.62 19.29
N SER A 32 78.24 -49.71 18.66
CA SER A 32 78.83 -51.05 18.70
C SER A 32 80.28 -51.13 19.19
N LEU A 33 80.51 -51.94 20.23
CA LEU A 33 81.72 -52.74 20.34
C LEU A 33 81.39 -54.18 20.78
N THR A 34 81.76 -55.12 19.91
CA THR A 34 82.33 -56.44 20.23
C THR A 34 81.56 -57.41 21.14
N SER A 35 80.80 -58.30 20.48
CA SER A 35 80.97 -59.76 20.54
C SER A 35 81.40 -60.44 21.87
N ALA A 36 80.42 -60.92 22.64
CA ALA A 36 80.49 -62.20 23.36
C ALA A 36 79.08 -62.67 23.78
N SER A 37 78.86 -63.99 23.87
CA SER A 37 77.64 -64.65 24.42
C SER A 37 76.35 -64.56 23.58
N SER A 38 76.08 -65.59 22.76
CA SER A 38 74.84 -65.79 22.00
C SER A 38 73.68 -66.37 22.85
N ILE A 39 73.53 -65.89 24.08
CA ILE A 39 72.46 -66.27 25.02
C ILE A 39 71.61 -65.06 25.45
N ASP A 40 72.06 -63.84 25.13
CA ASP A 40 71.40 -62.59 25.53
C ASP A 40 70.56 -61.94 24.40
N GLU A 41 70.63 -62.42 23.15
CA GLU A 41 69.85 -61.86 22.03
C GLU A 41 68.33 -61.98 22.23
N MET A 42 67.87 -63.04 22.92
CA MET A 42 66.45 -63.24 23.23
C MET A 42 65.99 -62.29 24.34
N SER A 43 66.83 -62.05 25.34
CA SER A 43 66.63 -61.07 26.42
C SER A 43 66.63 -59.64 25.88
N VAL A 44 67.55 -59.30 24.96
CA VAL A 44 67.58 -58.01 24.26
C VAL A 44 66.36 -57.84 23.34
N LEU A 45 65.88 -58.90 22.68
CA LEU A 45 64.63 -58.86 21.90
C LEU A 45 63.40 -58.66 22.78
N GLU A 46 63.27 -59.38 23.89
CA GLU A 46 62.20 -59.20 24.88
C GLU A 46 62.22 -57.79 25.47
N GLN A 47 63.40 -57.25 25.79
CA GLN A 47 63.55 -55.88 26.27
C GLN A 47 63.21 -54.85 25.19
N LYS A 48 63.54 -55.12 23.92
CA LYS A 48 63.15 -54.26 22.79
C LYS A 48 61.64 -54.31 22.52
N ASP A 49 61.00 -55.46 22.62
CA ASP A 49 59.53 -55.57 22.54
C ASP A 49 58.85 -54.92 23.75
N ALA A 50 59.44 -54.98 24.95
CA ALA A 50 58.96 -54.24 26.11
C ALA A 50 59.06 -52.71 25.91
N GLU A 51 60.18 -52.20 25.38
CA GLU A 51 60.33 -50.79 24.98
C GLU A 51 59.34 -50.39 23.87
N LEU A 52 59.09 -51.27 22.89
CA LEU A 52 58.15 -51.02 21.78
C LEU A 52 56.69 -51.04 22.27
N ASN A 53 56.36 -51.89 23.25
CA ASN A 53 55.03 -51.90 23.87
C ASN A 53 54.85 -50.72 24.83
N ALA A 54 55.88 -50.29 25.57
CA ALA A 54 55.83 -49.08 26.39
C ALA A 54 55.62 -47.83 25.52
N THR A 55 56.40 -47.66 24.45
CA THR A 55 56.22 -46.54 23.50
C THR A 55 54.88 -46.60 22.74
N ARG A 56 54.32 -47.78 22.49
CA ARG A 56 52.93 -47.92 22.01
C ARG A 56 51.91 -47.43 23.05
N LEU A 57 52.10 -47.75 24.33
CA LEU A 57 51.24 -47.27 25.41
C LEU A 57 51.31 -45.74 25.52
N GLU A 58 52.52 -45.17 25.53
CA GLU A 58 52.74 -43.72 25.54
C GLU A 58 52.09 -43.04 24.32
N LEU A 59 52.20 -43.63 23.13
CA LEU A 59 51.52 -43.12 21.93
C LEU A 59 49.99 -43.24 22.03
N GLN A 60 49.46 -44.28 22.68
CA GLN A 60 48.03 -44.44 22.93
C GLN A 60 47.51 -43.42 23.96
N GLU A 61 48.27 -43.14 25.03
CA GLU A 61 47.97 -42.10 26.01
C GLU A 61 48.05 -40.70 25.39
N LEU A 62 49.09 -40.40 24.60
CA LEU A 62 49.20 -39.16 23.84
C LEU A 62 48.06 -38.99 22.83
N THR A 63 47.61 -40.08 22.20
CA THR A 63 46.42 -40.07 21.32
C THR A 63 45.14 -39.79 22.12
N GLY A 64 45.01 -40.35 23.33
CA GLY A 64 43.93 -40.05 24.27
C GLY A 64 43.90 -38.57 24.66
N HIS A 65 45.04 -38.00 25.06
CA HIS A 65 45.17 -36.58 25.39
C HIS A 65 44.92 -35.67 24.18
N LEU A 66 45.37 -36.03 22.97
CA LEU A 66 45.05 -35.28 21.76
C LEU A 66 43.55 -35.29 21.43
N ASN A 67 42.86 -36.40 21.69
CA ASN A 67 41.42 -36.49 21.53
C ASN A 67 40.67 -35.67 22.58
N SER A 68 41.08 -35.71 23.86
CA SER A 68 40.47 -34.86 24.90
C SER A 68 40.68 -33.37 24.64
N PHE A 69 41.89 -32.96 24.23
CA PHE A 69 42.14 -31.56 23.82
C PHE A 69 41.33 -31.15 22.58
N ARG A 70 41.09 -32.07 21.63
CA ARG A 70 40.21 -31.80 20.48
C ARG A 70 38.75 -31.64 20.89
N GLU A 71 38.26 -32.44 21.83
CA GLU A 71 36.90 -32.29 22.38
C GLU A 71 36.75 -31.00 23.19
N GLU A 72 37.75 -30.62 24.00
CA GLU A 72 37.77 -29.35 24.72
C GLU A 72 37.81 -28.15 23.77
N ALA A 73 38.67 -28.19 22.74
CA ALA A 73 38.71 -27.16 21.71
C ALA A 73 37.36 -27.01 20.99
N HIS A 74 36.70 -28.12 20.65
CA HIS A 74 35.37 -28.09 20.02
C HIS A 74 34.29 -27.54 20.96
N LYS A 75 34.32 -27.86 22.26
CA LYS A 75 33.41 -27.26 23.26
C LYS A 75 33.62 -25.75 23.38
N LEU A 76 34.87 -25.31 23.49
CA LEU A 76 35.22 -23.88 23.55
C LEU A 76 34.82 -23.14 22.27
N GLU A 77 34.91 -23.78 21.10
CA GLU A 77 34.49 -23.20 19.82
C GLU A 77 32.96 -23.09 19.71
N GLN A 78 32.22 -24.08 20.23
CA GLN A 78 30.75 -24.01 20.38
C GLN A 78 30.32 -22.93 21.37
N GLU A 79 30.96 -22.82 22.53
CA GLU A 79 30.70 -21.77 23.52
C GLU A 79 31.00 -20.38 22.96
N ARG A 80 32.12 -20.22 22.24
CA ARG A 80 32.47 -19.00 21.52
C ARG A 80 31.39 -18.62 20.51
N ALA A 81 30.93 -19.56 19.68
CA ALA A 81 29.89 -19.30 18.68
C ALA A 81 28.56 -18.89 19.34
N HIS A 82 28.19 -19.54 20.45
CA HIS A 82 27.00 -19.18 21.23
C HIS A 82 27.12 -17.78 21.86
N LEU A 83 28.27 -17.43 22.43
CA LEU A 83 28.54 -16.09 22.97
C LEU A 83 28.53 -15.02 21.87
N GLU A 84 29.06 -15.31 20.68
CA GLU A 84 29.02 -14.39 19.54
C GLU A 84 27.58 -14.16 19.05
N GLN A 85 26.74 -15.20 19.01
CA GLN A 85 25.32 -15.07 18.67
C GLN A 85 24.54 -14.32 19.76
N ALA A 86 24.85 -14.55 21.04
CA ALA A 86 24.26 -13.81 22.16
C ALA A 86 24.63 -12.32 22.11
N ASN A 87 25.89 -11.97 21.84
CA ASN A 87 26.34 -10.58 21.66
C ASN A 87 25.62 -9.89 20.50
N LYS A 88 25.57 -10.51 19.30
CA LYS A 88 24.82 -9.97 18.15
C LYS A 88 23.33 -9.72 18.50
N THR A 89 22.73 -10.60 19.30
CA THR A 89 21.34 -10.44 19.76
C THR A 89 21.19 -9.32 20.79
N LEU A 90 22.20 -9.07 21.64
CA LEU A 90 22.21 -7.97 22.60
C LEU A 90 22.47 -6.62 21.92
N GLU A 91 23.36 -6.57 20.91
CA GLU A 91 23.63 -5.40 20.08
C GLU A 91 22.35 -4.96 19.34
N ALA A 92 21.67 -5.88 18.63
CA ALA A 92 20.40 -5.57 17.97
C ALA A 92 19.31 -5.09 18.95
N LYS A 93 19.27 -5.62 20.19
CA LYS A 93 18.36 -5.13 21.24
C LYS A 93 18.74 -3.75 21.77
N LEU A 94 20.04 -3.44 21.84
CA LEU A 94 20.54 -2.12 22.24
C LEU A 94 20.16 -1.07 21.21
N GLU A 95 20.39 -1.35 19.92
CA GLU A 95 20.02 -0.50 18.79
C GLU A 95 18.50 -0.24 18.76
N ALA A 96 17.68 -1.29 18.86
CA ALA A 96 16.22 -1.15 18.93
C ALA A 96 15.76 -0.29 20.13
N CYS A 97 16.42 -0.42 21.28
CA CYS A 97 16.14 0.38 22.48
C CYS A 97 16.60 1.84 22.35
N GLN A 98 17.66 2.12 21.57
CA GLN A 98 18.07 3.48 21.22
C GLN A 98 17.04 4.13 20.29
N VAL A 99 16.67 3.47 19.19
CA VAL A 99 15.66 3.97 18.24
C VAL A 99 14.32 4.23 18.94
N GLN A 100 13.88 3.33 19.82
CA GLN A 100 12.65 3.54 20.61
C GLN A 100 12.74 4.78 21.52
N ARG A 101 13.91 5.05 22.11
CA ARG A 101 14.14 6.23 22.96
C ARG A 101 14.20 7.53 22.16
N GLU A 102 14.74 7.48 20.94
CA GLU A 102 14.76 8.62 20.01
C GLU A 102 13.35 8.95 19.52
N LEU A 103 12.56 7.94 19.13
CA LEU A 103 11.15 8.11 18.77
C LEU A 103 10.33 8.73 19.93
N GLN A 104 10.52 8.24 21.16
CA GLN A 104 9.86 8.80 22.34
C GLN A 104 10.25 10.27 22.62
N ARG A 105 11.48 10.68 22.28
CA ARG A 105 11.90 12.09 22.38
C ARG A 105 11.24 12.93 21.30
N GLU A 106 11.24 12.47 20.05
CA GLU A 106 10.54 13.19 18.99
C GLU A 106 9.04 13.33 19.27
N GLU A 107 8.39 12.32 19.83
CA GLU A 107 6.99 12.38 20.25
C GLU A 107 6.79 13.41 21.38
N GLN A 108 7.69 13.46 22.37
CA GLN A 108 7.66 14.48 23.42
C GLN A 108 7.87 15.89 22.86
N ASP A 109 8.83 16.09 21.97
CA ASP A 109 9.10 17.38 21.33
C ASP A 109 7.91 17.85 20.47
N LYS A 110 7.29 16.93 19.71
CA LYS A 110 6.04 17.19 18.95
C LYS A 110 4.91 17.62 19.88
N ILE A 111 4.68 16.89 20.98
CA ILE A 111 3.65 17.23 21.98
C ILE A 111 3.93 18.61 22.60
N GLN A 112 5.18 18.89 22.98
CA GLN A 112 5.57 20.18 23.56
C GLN A 112 5.37 21.34 22.58
N ASN A 113 5.69 21.15 21.29
CA ASN A 113 5.46 22.14 20.25
C ASN A 113 3.97 22.43 20.03
N PHE A 114 3.12 21.39 19.97
CA PHE A 114 1.66 21.58 19.88
C PHE A 114 1.11 22.31 21.11
N GLN A 115 1.54 21.93 22.32
CA GLN A 115 1.15 22.62 23.56
C GLN A 115 1.58 24.09 23.54
N GLN A 116 2.81 24.39 23.10
CA GLN A 116 3.31 25.76 23.02
C GLN A 116 2.55 26.61 21.99
N GLN A 117 2.16 26.03 20.85
CA GLN A 117 1.32 26.68 19.84
C GLN A 117 -0.09 26.95 20.39
N GLU A 118 -0.70 25.98 21.07
CA GLU A 118 -2.03 26.12 21.66
C GLU A 118 -2.05 27.14 22.81
N ILE A 119 -1.04 27.12 23.70
CA ILE A 119 -0.86 28.14 24.74
C ILE A 119 -0.72 29.54 24.13
N SER A 120 0.04 29.67 23.03
CA SER A 120 0.23 30.96 22.34
C SER A 120 -1.09 31.45 21.73
N LYS A 121 -1.88 30.57 21.12
CA LYS A 121 -3.22 30.88 20.59
C LYS A 121 -4.21 31.25 21.70
N LEU A 122 -4.21 30.52 22.82
CA LEU A 122 -5.01 30.83 24.01
C LEU A 122 -4.64 32.20 24.60
N LYS A 123 -3.34 32.51 24.70
CA LYS A 123 -2.86 33.82 25.16
C LYS A 123 -3.33 34.96 24.25
N SER A 124 -3.27 34.79 22.94
CA SER A 124 -3.77 35.79 21.98
C SER A 124 -5.29 35.98 22.08
N MET A 125 -6.07 34.90 22.23
CA MET A 125 -7.52 34.99 22.45
C MET A 125 -7.87 35.63 23.81
N LEU A 126 -7.09 35.37 24.86
CA LEU A 126 -7.24 35.98 26.17
C LEU A 126 -7.01 37.49 26.08
N LEU A 127 -5.87 37.91 25.51
CA LEU A 127 -5.54 39.34 25.30
C LEU A 127 -6.60 40.06 24.50
N PHE A 128 -7.11 39.45 23.42
CA PHE A 128 -8.21 40.02 22.64
C PHE A 128 -9.49 40.21 23.49
N ARG A 129 -9.81 39.25 24.36
CA ARG A 129 -11.00 39.33 25.23
C ARG A 129 -10.82 40.30 26.41
N GLU A 130 -9.60 40.44 26.92
CA GLU A 130 -9.24 41.47 27.89
C GLU A 130 -9.38 42.87 27.27
N GLN A 131 -8.85 43.08 26.06
CA GLN A 131 -9.01 44.34 25.33
C GLN A 131 -10.48 44.66 25.04
N GLU A 132 -11.26 43.69 24.54
CA GLU A 132 -12.71 43.85 24.31
C GLU A 132 -13.48 44.14 25.61
N ALA A 133 -13.01 43.65 26.77
CA ALA A 133 -13.58 44.01 28.07
C ALA A 133 -13.20 45.43 28.51
N VAL A 134 -11.95 45.86 28.31
CA VAL A 134 -11.48 47.23 28.57
C VAL A 134 -12.25 48.24 27.71
N ASP A 135 -12.43 47.96 26.42
CA ASP A 135 -13.18 48.82 25.51
C ASP A 135 -14.67 48.91 25.92
N ARG A 136 -15.29 47.78 26.30
CA ARG A 136 -16.65 47.78 26.87
C ARG A 136 -16.76 48.65 28.13
N ILE A 137 -15.80 48.56 29.05
CA ILE A 137 -15.76 49.40 30.26
C ILE A 137 -15.58 50.88 29.91
N ALA A 138 -14.73 51.21 28.94
CA ALA A 138 -14.55 52.58 28.47
C ALA A 138 -15.83 53.16 27.83
N HIS A 139 -16.51 52.38 26.98
CA HIS A 139 -17.80 52.75 26.41
C HIS A 139 -18.89 52.94 27.49
N GLN A 140 -18.97 52.02 28.46
CA GLN A 140 -19.89 52.15 29.59
C GLN A 140 -19.63 53.42 30.40
N LYS A 141 -18.37 53.70 30.76
CA LYS A 141 -17.99 54.91 31.51
C LYS A 141 -18.36 56.20 30.78
N ASN A 142 -18.19 56.24 29.45
CA ASN A 142 -18.59 57.38 28.64
C ASN A 142 -20.11 57.56 28.62
N ALA A 143 -20.88 56.46 28.54
CA ALA A 143 -22.34 56.50 28.63
C ALA A 143 -22.82 56.95 30.03
N GLU A 144 -22.18 56.49 31.10
CA GLU A 144 -22.45 56.93 32.47
C GLU A 144 -22.20 58.43 32.66
N GLN A 145 -21.11 58.97 32.10
CA GLN A 145 -20.84 60.42 32.10
C GLN A 145 -21.90 61.22 31.34
N GLN A 146 -22.40 60.72 30.19
CA GLN A 146 -23.49 61.35 29.46
C GLN A 146 -24.80 61.35 30.26
N VAL A 147 -25.13 60.21 30.89
CA VAL A 147 -26.31 60.10 31.77
C VAL A 147 -26.21 61.08 32.95
N GLU A 148 -25.03 61.23 33.54
CA GLU A 148 -24.85 62.16 34.67
C GLU A 148 -24.92 63.63 34.24
N SER A 149 -24.39 63.98 33.06
CA SER A 149 -24.58 65.32 32.48
C SER A 149 -26.06 65.61 32.20
N LEU A 150 -26.81 64.66 31.65
CA LEU A 150 -28.25 64.80 31.44
C LEU A 150 -29.04 64.90 32.75
N ARG A 151 -28.63 64.18 33.81
CA ARG A 151 -29.22 64.32 35.16
C ARG A 151 -29.00 65.70 35.76
N GLN A 152 -27.79 66.25 35.61
CA GLN A 152 -27.48 67.61 36.06
C GLN A 152 -28.31 68.65 35.32
N GLU A 153 -28.48 68.50 34.00
CA GLU A 153 -29.33 69.41 33.21
C GLU A 153 -30.82 69.26 33.55
N LEU A 154 -31.33 68.04 33.76
CA LEU A 154 -32.68 67.81 34.28
C LEU A 154 -32.89 68.41 35.67
N ALA A 155 -31.90 68.34 36.57
CA ALA A 155 -31.95 68.98 37.88
C ALA A 155 -31.96 70.51 37.77
N ARG A 156 -31.17 71.08 36.84
CA ARG A 156 -31.16 72.51 36.53
C ARG A 156 -32.52 72.98 36.02
N LEU A 157 -33.13 72.23 35.09
CA LEU A 157 -34.45 72.54 34.54
C LEU A 157 -35.56 72.45 35.59
N ARG A 158 -35.56 71.41 36.44
CA ARG A 158 -36.49 71.31 37.59
C ARG A 158 -36.36 72.48 38.57
N GLY A 159 -35.16 73.05 38.73
CA GLY A 159 -34.96 74.26 39.52
C GLY A 159 -35.65 75.51 38.95
N LEU A 160 -35.95 75.53 37.65
CA LEU A 160 -36.63 76.64 36.96
C LEU A 160 -38.16 76.47 36.91
N GLU A 161 -38.69 75.26 37.08
CA GLU A 161 -40.13 74.99 37.13
C GLU A 161 -40.88 75.88 38.16
N PRO A 162 -40.47 75.97 39.46
CA PRO A 162 -41.17 76.83 40.42
C PRO A 162 -40.99 78.33 40.15
N MET A 163 -39.90 78.74 39.48
CA MET A 163 -39.75 80.13 39.04
C MET A 163 -40.73 80.49 37.92
N LEU A 164 -40.99 79.55 37.01
CA LEU A 164 -41.98 79.71 35.94
C LEU A 164 -43.40 79.76 36.51
N GLU A 165 -43.72 78.87 37.47
CA GLU A 165 -45.02 78.84 38.17
C GLU A 165 -45.28 80.16 38.92
N ASN A 166 -44.32 80.62 39.75
CA ASN A 166 -44.41 81.93 40.42
C ASN A 166 -44.61 83.10 39.43
N ALA A 167 -43.91 83.09 38.29
CA ALA A 167 -44.06 84.14 37.27
C ALA A 167 -45.41 84.09 36.55
N GLN A 168 -46.02 82.90 36.42
CA GLN A 168 -47.38 82.74 35.92
C GLN A 168 -48.39 83.30 36.93
N ASP A 169 -48.27 82.95 38.21
CA ASP A 169 -49.10 83.48 39.29
C ASP A 169 -49.01 85.01 39.39
N GLU A 170 -47.82 85.59 39.31
CA GLU A 170 -47.63 87.05 39.27
C GLU A 170 -48.33 87.70 38.07
N LEU A 171 -48.25 87.09 36.89
CA LEU A 171 -48.93 87.57 35.67
C LEU A 171 -50.46 87.48 35.78
N GLU A 172 -51.00 86.43 36.39
CA GLU A 172 -52.45 86.31 36.64
C GLU A 172 -52.92 87.34 37.68
N ASN A 173 -52.17 87.52 38.77
CA ASN A 173 -52.44 88.56 39.76
C ASN A 173 -52.42 89.98 39.15
N LEU A 174 -51.44 90.29 38.29
CA LEU A 174 -51.38 91.57 37.57
C LEU A 174 -52.55 91.75 36.59
N ARG A 175 -52.96 90.69 35.88
CA ARG A 175 -54.15 90.70 35.01
C ARG A 175 -55.42 90.98 35.82
N HIS A 176 -55.58 90.34 36.97
CA HIS A 176 -56.71 90.57 37.88
C HIS A 176 -56.70 91.99 38.47
N SER A 177 -55.56 92.50 38.95
CA SER A 177 -55.46 93.89 39.44
C SER A 177 -55.80 94.90 38.34
N SER A 178 -55.21 94.76 37.16
CA SER A 178 -55.50 95.64 36.01
C SER A 178 -56.98 95.56 35.58
N GLN A 179 -57.62 94.40 35.66
CA GLN A 179 -59.05 94.26 35.41
C GLN A 179 -59.90 95.00 36.46
N CYS A 180 -59.56 94.86 37.74
CA CYS A 180 -60.25 95.54 38.84
C CYS A 180 -60.08 97.07 38.75
N GLU A 181 -58.85 97.56 38.52
CA GLU A 181 -58.57 98.98 38.29
C GLU A 181 -59.33 99.54 37.10
N ARG A 182 -59.40 98.81 35.98
CA ARG A 182 -60.14 99.24 34.80
C ARG A 182 -61.65 99.30 35.04
N ASN A 183 -62.20 98.33 35.78
CA ASN A 183 -63.61 98.34 36.20
C ASN A 183 -63.89 99.53 37.14
N ASN A 184 -62.98 99.83 38.08
CA ASN A 184 -63.08 100.96 38.98
C ASN A 184 -63.02 102.30 38.23
N LEU A 185 -62.06 102.47 37.32
CA LEU A 185 -61.93 103.67 36.47
C LEU A 185 -63.15 103.88 35.56
N MET A 186 -63.73 102.80 35.04
CA MET A 186 -64.96 102.87 34.25
C MET A 186 -66.15 103.34 35.08
N SER A 187 -66.26 102.86 36.33
CA SER A 187 -67.30 103.27 37.28
C SER A 187 -67.13 104.73 37.75
N THR A 188 -65.91 105.16 38.05
CA THR A 188 -65.66 106.57 38.45
C THR A 188 -65.82 107.53 37.28
N LEU A 189 -65.45 107.15 36.06
CA LEU A 189 -65.71 107.94 34.85
C LEU A 189 -67.22 108.16 34.67
N ALA A 190 -68.03 107.09 34.74
CA ALA A 190 -69.49 107.20 34.63
C ALA A 190 -70.10 108.12 35.71
N ALA A 191 -69.62 108.04 36.95
CA ALA A 191 -70.05 108.94 38.03
C ALA A 191 -69.67 110.41 37.76
N VAL A 192 -68.45 110.68 37.27
CA VAL A 192 -67.99 112.03 36.92
C VAL A 192 -68.77 112.60 35.74
N GLU A 193 -69.06 111.81 34.71
CA GLU A 193 -69.86 112.23 33.56
C GLU A 193 -71.26 112.70 33.97
N GLU A 194 -71.90 112.04 34.94
CA GLU A 194 -73.20 112.44 35.46
C GLU A 194 -73.12 113.75 36.28
N THR A 195 -72.11 113.91 37.13
CA THR A 195 -71.91 115.21 37.82
C THR A 195 -71.65 116.37 36.85
N ASN A 196 -70.98 116.09 35.72
CA ASN A 196 -70.73 117.07 34.66
C ASN A 196 -72.02 117.47 33.92
N ARG A 197 -72.97 116.53 33.71
CA ARG A 197 -74.32 116.85 33.22
C ARG A 197 -75.03 117.82 34.17
N HIS A 198 -75.04 117.53 35.48
CA HIS A 198 -75.68 118.40 36.47
C HIS A 198 -75.06 119.81 36.56
N LEU A 199 -73.72 119.92 36.51
CA LEU A 199 -73.06 121.23 36.58
C LEU A 199 -73.36 122.11 35.34
N LYS A 200 -73.37 121.53 34.14
CA LYS A 200 -73.74 122.25 32.91
C LYS A 200 -75.15 122.85 33.01
N SER A 201 -76.13 122.07 33.50
CA SER A 201 -77.49 122.58 33.73
C SER A 201 -77.55 123.74 34.72
N ARG A 202 -76.64 123.80 35.69
CA ARG A 202 -76.64 124.84 36.73
C ARG A 202 -75.97 126.16 36.30
N ILE A 203 -74.99 126.10 35.39
CA ILE A 203 -74.33 127.29 34.84
C ILE A 203 -75.31 128.09 33.98
N GLN A 204 -76.08 127.41 33.13
CA GLN A 204 -77.03 128.04 32.20
C GLN A 204 -78.06 128.93 32.93
N VAL A 205 -78.55 128.48 34.10
CA VAL A 205 -79.47 129.27 34.96
C VAL A 205 -78.82 130.55 35.51
N LEU A 206 -77.51 130.56 35.76
CA LEU A 206 -76.82 131.74 36.29
C LEU A 206 -76.56 132.79 35.21
N GLU A 207 -76.29 132.36 33.98
CA GLU A 207 -76.05 133.27 32.85
C GLU A 207 -77.29 134.11 32.52
N ASP A 208 -78.49 133.50 32.56
CA ASP A 208 -79.78 134.20 32.40
C ASP A 208 -80.00 135.31 33.43
N THR A 209 -79.51 135.15 34.68
CA THR A 209 -79.70 136.16 35.74
C THR A 209 -78.77 137.38 35.61
N ARG A 210 -77.58 137.22 35.04
CA ARG A 210 -76.54 138.26 35.03
C ARG A 210 -76.87 139.44 34.10
N VAL A 211 -77.70 139.23 33.08
CA VAL A 211 -78.05 140.24 32.06
C VAL A 211 -78.92 141.38 32.62
N SER A 212 -79.58 141.20 33.76
CA SER A 212 -80.59 142.15 34.27
C SER A 212 -80.09 143.34 35.12
N LEU A 213 -78.80 143.44 35.45
CA LEU A 213 -78.34 144.23 36.61
C LEU A 213 -77.29 145.35 36.35
N THR A 214 -77.01 145.73 35.11
CA THR A 214 -75.84 146.57 34.76
C THR A 214 -76.14 147.94 34.12
N SER A 215 -77.26 148.59 34.48
CA SER A 215 -77.59 149.96 34.00
C SER A 215 -77.86 150.95 35.15
N ALA A 216 -77.31 152.17 35.01
CA ALA A 216 -77.28 153.29 35.98
C ALA A 216 -76.37 153.06 37.22
N ASN A 217 -75.63 154.05 37.75
CA ASN A 217 -75.37 155.43 37.31
C ASN A 217 -73.99 155.91 37.84
N GLY A 218 -73.45 157.01 37.31
CA GLY A 218 -72.17 157.60 37.77
C GLY A 218 -72.22 159.12 37.99
N THR A 219 -71.03 159.76 38.06
CA THR A 219 -70.76 161.22 38.27
C THR A 219 -71.07 161.72 39.70
N GLY A 220 -70.41 162.72 40.31
CA GLY A 220 -69.24 163.58 40.03
C GLY A 220 -68.88 164.38 41.31
N GLY A 221 -67.94 165.33 41.40
CA GLY A 221 -66.95 165.89 40.47
C GLY A 221 -66.34 167.21 41.02
N SER A 222 -65.34 167.79 40.33
CA SER A 222 -64.99 169.23 40.30
C SER A 222 -64.67 169.97 41.63
N THR A 223 -63.46 169.79 42.14
CA THR A 223 -62.80 170.75 43.07
C THR A 223 -61.76 171.57 42.29
N ASP A 224 -62.18 172.06 41.12
CA ASP A 224 -61.54 171.76 39.83
C ASP A 224 -60.14 172.34 39.59
N ASP A 225 -59.92 173.66 39.53
CA ASP A 225 -58.86 174.20 38.65
C ASP A 225 -57.44 174.30 39.22
N LYS A 226 -57.27 174.55 40.53
CA LYS A 226 -55.94 174.39 41.14
C LYS A 226 -55.60 172.90 41.32
N ILE A 227 -56.65 172.12 41.51
CA ILE A 227 -56.61 170.69 41.27
C ILE A 227 -56.38 170.40 39.79
N GLN A 228 -56.76 171.18 38.78
CA GLN A 228 -56.44 170.89 37.37
C GLN A 228 -54.97 171.05 37.08
N CYS A 229 -54.28 172.02 37.69
CA CYS A 229 -52.82 172.11 37.55
C CYS A 229 -52.11 170.98 38.30
N LEU A 230 -52.50 170.69 39.54
CA LEU A 230 -51.98 169.55 40.28
C LEU A 230 -52.40 168.20 39.68
N LEU A 231 -53.53 168.14 38.96
CA LEU A 231 -54.03 167.01 38.19
C LEU A 231 -53.27 166.90 36.89
N LYS A 232 -52.88 168.00 36.23
CA LYS A 232 -52.03 167.94 35.02
C LYS A 232 -50.62 167.45 35.37
N GLU A 233 -50.06 167.92 36.48
CA GLU A 233 -48.79 167.40 37.01
C GLU A 233 -48.94 165.94 37.49
N ARG A 234 -49.99 165.63 38.27
CA ARG A 234 -50.34 164.27 38.69
C ARG A 234 -50.65 163.36 37.50
N LEU A 235 -51.28 163.85 36.43
CA LEU A 235 -51.56 163.10 35.19
C LEU A 235 -50.25 162.82 34.46
N MET A 236 -49.33 163.79 34.31
CA MET A 236 -48.01 163.51 33.73
C MET A 236 -47.15 162.58 34.60
N LEU A 237 -47.29 162.64 35.94
CA LEU A 237 -46.61 161.72 36.86
C LEU A 237 -47.28 160.33 36.86
N GLU A 238 -48.60 160.24 36.73
CA GLU A 238 -49.36 159.01 36.55
C GLU A 238 -49.07 158.38 35.19
N GLU A 239 -48.94 159.19 34.13
CA GLU A 239 -48.55 158.77 32.78
C GLU A 239 -47.12 158.21 32.81
N ARG A 240 -46.14 158.92 33.38
CA ARG A 240 -44.77 158.40 33.56
C ARG A 240 -44.70 157.16 34.45
N LEU A 241 -45.52 157.09 35.50
CA LEU A 241 -45.63 155.91 36.36
C LEU A 241 -46.26 154.74 35.60
N HIS A 242 -47.24 155.01 34.75
CA HIS A 242 -47.89 154.02 33.89
C HIS A 242 -46.95 153.52 32.79
N GLU A 243 -46.20 154.41 32.12
CA GLU A 243 -45.11 154.08 31.20
C GLU A 243 -44.05 153.22 31.89
N ALA A 244 -43.60 153.60 33.09
CA ALA A 244 -42.65 152.81 33.88
C ALA A 244 -43.21 151.43 34.26
N HIS A 245 -44.50 151.33 34.60
CA HIS A 245 -45.16 150.05 34.86
C HIS A 245 -45.32 149.19 33.59
N LEU A 246 -45.63 149.80 32.43
CA LEU A 246 -45.67 149.12 31.13
C LEU A 246 -44.28 148.59 30.76
N HIS A 247 -43.24 149.41 30.87
CA HIS A 247 -41.86 148.98 30.63
C HIS A 247 -41.43 147.85 31.59
N LEU A 248 -41.78 147.94 32.87
CA LEU A 248 -41.47 146.89 33.84
C LEU A 248 -42.28 145.60 33.57
N SER A 249 -43.52 145.72 33.10
CA SER A 249 -44.36 144.60 32.64
C SER A 249 -43.77 143.93 31.40
N ASP A 250 -43.32 144.70 30.40
CA ASP A 250 -42.65 144.21 29.19
C ASP A 250 -41.34 143.49 29.54
N ILE A 251 -40.52 144.08 30.42
CA ILE A 251 -39.28 143.47 30.90
C ILE A 251 -39.60 142.17 31.65
N LYS A 252 -40.58 142.18 32.56
CA LYS A 252 -41.01 140.97 33.29
C LYS A 252 -41.56 139.89 32.35
N SER A 253 -42.30 140.25 31.32
CA SER A 253 -42.83 139.34 30.30
C SER A 253 -41.69 138.72 29.48
N LYS A 254 -40.73 139.53 29.02
CA LYS A 254 -39.53 139.06 28.30
C LYS A 254 -38.69 138.10 29.16
N TRP A 255 -38.42 138.45 30.42
CA TRP A 255 -37.71 137.57 31.35
C TRP A 255 -38.49 136.29 31.68
N SER A 256 -39.82 136.37 31.85
CA SER A 256 -40.66 135.19 32.07
C SER A 256 -40.68 134.26 30.85
N GLY A 257 -40.71 134.81 29.64
CA GLY A 257 -40.61 134.05 28.39
C GLY A 257 -39.23 133.41 28.24
N GLN A 258 -38.16 134.14 28.51
CA GLN A 258 -36.79 133.61 28.51
C GLN A 258 -36.64 132.47 29.53
N ASN A 259 -37.12 132.66 30.77
CA ASN A 259 -37.10 131.63 31.79
C ASN A 259 -37.87 130.37 31.36
N MET A 260 -39.07 130.51 30.81
CA MET A 260 -39.86 129.39 30.27
C MET A 260 -39.13 128.66 29.12
N THR A 261 -38.42 129.38 28.24
CA THR A 261 -37.60 128.74 27.19
C THR A 261 -36.39 128.00 27.75
N LEU A 262 -35.74 128.54 28.80
CA LEU A 262 -34.63 127.88 29.48
C LEU A 262 -35.10 126.64 30.25
N GLU A 263 -36.22 126.73 30.99
CA GLU A 263 -36.85 125.57 31.65
C GLU A 263 -37.21 124.47 30.65
N THR A 264 -37.75 124.84 29.48
CA THR A 264 -38.04 123.89 28.39
C THR A 264 -36.77 123.23 27.84
N GLN A 265 -35.68 124.00 27.67
CA GLN A 265 -34.38 123.47 27.23
C GLN A 265 -33.75 122.56 28.28
N VAL A 266 -33.75 122.96 29.56
CA VAL A 266 -33.26 122.15 30.68
C VAL A 266 -34.03 120.84 30.76
N ASN A 267 -35.37 120.86 30.71
CA ASN A 267 -36.20 119.66 30.70
C ASN A 267 -35.89 118.73 29.51
N ARG A 268 -35.67 119.30 28.30
CA ARG A 268 -35.27 118.53 27.12
C ARG A 268 -33.89 117.89 27.30
N LEU A 269 -32.91 118.63 27.79
CA LEU A 269 -31.56 118.13 28.04
C LEU A 269 -31.54 117.07 29.15
N SER A 270 -32.30 117.27 30.24
CA SER A 270 -32.46 116.28 31.31
C SER A 270 -33.08 114.98 30.80
N ARG A 271 -34.09 115.07 29.92
CA ARG A 271 -34.67 113.88 29.28
C ARG A 271 -33.68 113.20 28.33
N GLN A 272 -32.95 113.95 27.52
CA GLN A 272 -31.93 113.42 26.61
C GLN A 272 -30.80 112.70 27.39
N VAL A 273 -30.32 113.27 28.50
CA VAL A 273 -29.33 112.62 29.36
C VAL A 273 -29.88 111.34 29.99
N ALA A 274 -31.17 111.32 30.38
CA ALA A 274 -31.82 110.09 30.86
C ALA A 274 -31.92 109.03 29.75
N GLU A 275 -32.34 109.42 28.54
CA GLU A 275 -32.42 108.54 27.36
C GLU A 275 -31.03 107.95 27.03
N GLU A 276 -30.02 108.79 26.80
CA GLU A 276 -28.63 108.40 26.49
C GLU A 276 -28.01 107.53 27.59
N THR A 277 -28.26 107.81 28.87
CA THR A 277 -27.78 106.95 29.95
C THR A 277 -28.47 105.59 29.94
N THR A 278 -29.79 105.49 29.70
CA THR A 278 -30.44 104.17 29.58
C THR A 278 -29.96 103.38 28.36
N GLU A 279 -29.71 104.04 27.23
CA GLU A 279 -29.15 103.39 26.03
C GLU A 279 -27.73 102.90 26.27
N LYS A 280 -26.88 103.70 26.92
CA LYS A 280 -25.53 103.28 27.33
C LYS A 280 -25.57 102.05 28.23
N HIS A 281 -26.48 101.99 29.21
CA HIS A 281 -26.62 100.80 30.06
C HIS A 281 -27.11 99.57 29.28
N LYS A 282 -28.04 99.72 28.32
CA LYS A 282 -28.48 98.62 27.43
C LYS A 282 -27.33 98.13 26.56
N ALA A 283 -26.56 99.03 25.96
CA ALA A 283 -25.41 98.69 25.11
C ALA A 283 -24.29 97.99 25.91
N LEU A 284 -24.04 98.41 27.16
CA LEU A 284 -23.11 97.72 28.05
C LEU A 284 -23.58 96.31 28.42
N LYS A 285 -24.86 96.13 28.79
CA LYS A 285 -25.41 94.79 29.05
C LYS A 285 -25.29 93.86 27.85
N LEU A 286 -25.66 94.33 26.65
CA LEU A 286 -25.52 93.55 25.42
C LEU A 286 -24.05 93.21 25.10
N LYS A 287 -23.12 94.13 25.37
CA LYS A 287 -21.67 93.87 25.23
C LYS A 287 -21.22 92.77 26.19
N ASP A 288 -21.64 92.83 27.46
CA ASP A 288 -21.24 91.86 28.47
C ASP A 288 -21.85 90.47 28.17
N GLU A 289 -23.10 90.40 27.73
CA GLU A 289 -23.74 89.18 27.23
C GLU A 289 -23.02 88.57 26.01
N LEU A 290 -22.55 89.41 25.09
CA LEU A 290 -21.76 88.97 23.94
C LEU A 290 -20.37 88.47 24.35
N ILE A 291 -19.74 89.09 25.35
CA ILE A 291 -18.45 88.65 25.90
C ILE A 291 -18.58 87.26 26.55
N GLU A 292 -19.62 87.00 27.34
CA GLU A 292 -19.82 85.67 27.93
C GLU A 292 -20.13 84.61 26.87
N LYS A 293 -20.91 84.92 25.83
CA LYS A 293 -21.11 84.03 24.68
C LYS A 293 -19.82 83.74 23.92
N LEU A 294 -18.94 84.74 23.78
CA LEU A 294 -17.63 84.60 23.13
C LEU A 294 -16.76 83.61 23.93
N LYS A 295 -16.65 83.78 25.26
CA LYS A 295 -15.93 82.85 26.15
C LYS A 295 -16.47 81.42 26.10
N GLN A 296 -17.80 81.26 26.04
CA GLN A 296 -18.44 79.95 25.92
C GLN A 296 -18.05 79.27 24.61
N LEU A 297 -18.11 79.99 23.48
CA LEU A 297 -17.70 79.49 22.17
C LEU A 297 -16.19 79.21 22.09
N GLU A 298 -15.34 80.00 22.73
CA GLU A 298 -13.89 79.75 22.84
C GLU A 298 -13.62 78.44 23.60
N PHE A 299 -14.31 78.20 24.71
CA PHE A 299 -14.20 76.96 25.49
C PHE A 299 -14.71 75.74 24.70
N GLU A 300 -15.83 75.85 24.00
CA GLU A 300 -16.35 74.79 23.13
C GLU A 300 -15.41 74.49 21.96
N LEU A 301 -14.82 75.52 21.34
CA LEU A 301 -13.84 75.35 20.27
C LEU A 301 -12.57 74.64 20.76
N GLU A 302 -12.05 75.01 21.94
CA GLU A 302 -10.86 74.36 22.50
C GLU A 302 -11.14 72.92 22.94
N LYS A 303 -12.33 72.66 23.51
CA LYS A 303 -12.80 71.30 23.77
C LYS A 303 -12.84 70.48 22.47
N LEU A 304 -13.49 70.98 21.42
CA LEU A 304 -13.58 70.28 20.13
C LEU A 304 -12.20 70.04 19.50
N ARG A 305 -11.27 70.99 19.59
CA ARG A 305 -9.86 70.81 19.18
C ARG A 305 -9.17 69.69 19.95
N SER A 306 -9.36 69.63 21.26
CA SER A 306 -8.82 68.54 22.09
C SER A 306 -9.40 67.18 21.69
N GLU A 307 -10.69 67.09 21.38
CA GLU A 307 -11.29 65.83 20.92
C GLU A 307 -10.83 65.44 19.49
N VAL A 308 -10.62 66.40 18.59
CA VAL A 308 -10.07 66.14 17.25
C VAL A 308 -8.65 65.61 17.36
N THR A 309 -7.77 66.25 18.12
CA THR A 309 -6.38 65.75 18.31
C THR A 309 -6.33 64.37 18.98
N GLN A 310 -7.25 64.05 19.90
CA GLN A 310 -7.40 62.69 20.43
C GLN A 310 -7.83 61.68 19.36
N ARG A 311 -8.78 62.04 18.48
CA ARG A 311 -9.20 61.18 17.36
C ARG A 311 -8.08 60.98 16.35
N ASP A 312 -7.32 62.03 16.00
CA ASP A 312 -6.17 61.95 15.11
C ASP A 312 -5.07 61.05 15.68
N ASN A 313 -4.78 61.13 16.99
CA ASN A 313 -3.84 60.23 17.64
C ASN A 313 -4.33 58.78 17.66
N LYS A 314 -5.63 58.53 17.87
CA LYS A 314 -6.20 57.18 17.74
C LYS A 314 -6.10 56.65 16.31
N ILE A 315 -6.35 57.49 15.30
CA ILE A 315 -6.20 57.11 13.89
C ILE A 315 -4.75 56.73 13.56
N LYS A 316 -3.76 57.46 14.09
CA LYS A 316 -2.34 57.09 13.92
C LYS A 316 -2.01 55.72 14.52
N LEU A 317 -2.40 55.48 15.77
CA LEU A 317 -2.19 54.19 16.42
C LEU A 317 -2.85 53.04 15.66
N MET A 318 -4.10 53.22 15.20
CA MET A 318 -4.79 52.21 14.40
C MET A 318 -4.13 51.98 13.03
N ASN A 319 -3.53 53.01 12.41
CA ASN A 319 -2.76 52.84 11.17
C ASN A 319 -1.43 52.11 11.43
N GLU A 320 -0.75 52.40 12.53
CA GLU A 320 0.47 51.70 12.98
C GLU A 320 0.17 50.21 13.24
N GLU A 321 -0.91 49.88 13.95
CA GLU A 321 -1.40 48.51 14.13
C GLU A 321 -1.72 47.82 12.79
N ILE A 322 -2.34 48.53 11.83
CA ILE A 322 -2.63 48.00 10.49
C ILE A 322 -1.35 47.69 9.72
N ASP A 323 -0.34 48.57 9.78
CA ASP A 323 0.95 48.36 9.11
C ASP A 323 1.77 47.23 9.75
N GLU A 324 1.76 47.08 11.08
CA GLU A 324 2.34 45.93 11.78
C GLU A 324 1.67 44.61 11.36
N LEU A 325 0.33 44.57 11.34
CA LEU A 325 -0.43 43.40 10.87
C LEU A 325 -0.15 43.09 9.39
N HIS A 326 0.03 44.09 8.54
CA HIS A 326 0.43 43.90 7.14
C HIS A 326 1.85 43.35 7.01
N SER A 327 2.80 43.75 7.86
CA SER A 327 4.16 43.18 7.87
C SER A 327 4.14 41.71 8.32
N ALA A 328 3.49 41.41 9.44
CA ALA A 328 3.37 40.05 9.96
C ALA A 328 2.66 39.11 8.96
N LEU A 329 1.63 39.60 8.25
CA LEU A 329 0.95 38.84 7.21
C LEU A 329 1.81 38.63 5.95
N ARG A 330 2.72 39.56 5.64
CA ARG A 330 3.69 39.39 4.55
C ARG A 330 4.74 38.34 4.92
N GLU A 331 5.34 38.46 6.11
CA GLU A 331 6.34 37.51 6.63
C GLU A 331 5.77 36.09 6.71
N ALA A 332 4.53 35.92 7.19
CA ALA A 332 3.86 34.63 7.23
C ALA A 332 3.58 34.04 5.83
N ARG A 333 3.35 34.87 4.81
CA ARG A 333 3.21 34.42 3.41
C ARG A 333 4.55 34.01 2.82
N GLU A 334 5.61 34.78 3.06
CA GLU A 334 6.97 34.51 2.59
C GLU A 334 7.49 33.19 3.19
N GLN A 335 7.33 32.99 4.51
CA GLN A 335 7.64 31.72 5.18
C GLN A 335 6.85 30.53 4.61
N HIS A 336 5.58 30.72 4.26
CA HIS A 336 4.77 29.66 3.65
C HIS A 336 5.20 29.38 2.21
N GLU A 337 5.60 30.39 1.43
CA GLU A 337 6.15 30.22 0.08
C GLU A 337 7.52 29.50 0.11
N GLU A 338 8.36 29.80 1.10
CA GLU A 338 9.59 29.06 1.39
C GLU A 338 9.32 27.59 1.79
N GLU A 339 8.32 27.33 2.64
CA GLU A 339 7.92 25.96 3.02
C GLU A 339 7.37 25.18 1.82
N VAL A 340 6.51 25.80 1.02
CA VAL A 340 5.93 25.19 -0.20
C VAL A 340 7.03 24.89 -1.21
N THR A 341 7.95 25.82 -1.49
CA THR A 341 9.06 25.58 -2.43
C THR A 341 10.01 24.49 -1.94
N PHE A 342 10.33 24.44 -0.63
CA PHE A 342 11.11 23.36 -0.03
C PHE A 342 10.40 22.00 -0.17
N MET A 343 9.11 21.92 0.16
CA MET A 343 8.33 20.69 0.06
C MET A 343 8.15 20.23 -1.39
N THR A 344 7.95 21.15 -2.33
CA THR A 344 7.92 20.84 -3.78
C THR A 344 9.25 20.25 -4.24
N GLY A 345 10.38 20.88 -3.90
CA GLY A 345 11.72 20.36 -4.25
C GLY A 345 11.98 18.96 -3.64
N LYS A 346 11.52 18.71 -2.42
CA LYS A 346 11.60 17.37 -1.80
C LYS A 346 10.72 16.33 -2.50
N VAL A 347 9.54 16.71 -2.97
CA VAL A 347 8.67 15.84 -3.78
C VAL A 347 9.32 15.54 -5.13
N GLU A 348 9.90 16.54 -5.80
CA GLU A 348 10.64 16.35 -7.06
C GLU A 348 11.84 15.39 -6.88
N GLN A 349 12.62 15.56 -5.81
CA GLN A 349 13.72 14.64 -5.49
C GLN A 349 13.23 13.20 -5.27
N LEU A 350 12.23 12.99 -4.41
CA LEU A 350 11.70 11.65 -4.13
C LEU A 350 11.04 11.03 -5.39
N GLN A 351 10.47 11.85 -6.26
CA GLN A 351 9.91 11.40 -7.53
C GLN A 351 11.02 10.97 -8.52
N ALA A 352 12.14 11.69 -8.57
CA ALA A 352 13.32 11.29 -9.35
C ALA A 352 13.95 10.00 -8.82
N GLU A 353 14.20 9.90 -7.51
CA GLU A 353 14.68 8.67 -6.87
C GLU A 353 13.74 7.48 -7.12
N THR A 354 12.43 7.70 -7.07
CA THR A 354 11.42 6.68 -7.41
C THR A 354 11.46 6.30 -8.89
N SER A 355 11.72 7.24 -9.81
CA SER A 355 11.87 6.89 -11.23
C SER A 355 13.14 6.09 -11.49
N ASP A 356 14.26 6.46 -10.84
CA ASP A 356 15.54 5.78 -10.97
C ASP A 356 15.49 4.37 -10.37
N LEU A 357 14.82 4.18 -9.23
CA LEU A 357 14.60 2.85 -8.66
C LEU A 357 13.72 1.98 -9.56
N ARG A 358 12.72 2.56 -10.23
CA ARG A 358 11.88 1.84 -11.20
C ARG A 358 12.66 1.44 -12.46
N THR A 359 13.46 2.33 -13.04
CA THR A 359 14.27 1.99 -14.22
C THR A 359 15.29 0.90 -13.88
N ASN A 360 16.02 1.04 -12.77
CA ASN A 360 16.95 0.02 -12.27
C ASN A 360 16.26 -1.33 -12.01
N LEU A 361 15.05 -1.33 -11.44
CA LEU A 361 14.26 -2.55 -11.26
C LEU A 361 13.92 -3.19 -12.62
N THR A 362 13.37 -2.43 -13.57
CA THR A 362 13.04 -2.95 -14.90
C THR A 362 14.26 -3.48 -15.67
N GLU A 363 15.44 -2.84 -15.52
CA GLU A 363 16.69 -3.35 -16.08
C GLU A 363 17.14 -4.67 -15.43
N THR A 364 16.98 -4.82 -14.12
CA THR A 364 17.35 -6.06 -13.43
C THR A 364 16.36 -7.19 -13.74
N GLU A 365 15.06 -6.91 -13.84
CA GLU A 365 14.04 -7.84 -14.33
C GLU A 365 14.34 -8.30 -15.77
N GLN A 366 14.69 -7.39 -16.67
CA GLN A 366 15.07 -7.74 -18.04
C GLN A 366 16.35 -8.60 -18.09
N ARG A 367 17.40 -8.25 -17.34
CA ARG A 367 18.63 -9.07 -17.24
C ARG A 367 18.34 -10.47 -16.68
N LEU A 368 17.42 -10.59 -15.72
CA LEU A 368 17.00 -11.89 -15.18
C LEU A 368 16.22 -12.72 -16.21
N LEU A 369 15.33 -12.09 -16.99
CA LEU A 369 14.64 -12.74 -18.12
C LEU A 369 15.64 -13.25 -19.17
N GLU A 370 16.61 -12.43 -19.59
CA GLU A 370 17.66 -12.83 -20.53
C GLU A 370 18.51 -14.00 -19.99
N CYS A 371 18.84 -14.00 -18.70
CA CYS A 371 19.51 -15.12 -18.03
C CYS A 371 18.65 -16.40 -18.00
N LEU A 372 17.34 -16.29 -17.75
CA LEU A 372 16.41 -17.42 -17.75
C LEU A 372 16.23 -18.02 -19.15
N GLU A 373 16.06 -17.18 -20.18
CA GLU A 373 15.97 -17.62 -21.58
C GLU A 373 17.27 -18.33 -22.02
N SER A 374 18.43 -17.79 -21.66
CA SER A 374 19.73 -18.41 -21.93
C SER A 374 19.89 -19.77 -21.20
N ALA A 375 19.45 -19.85 -19.94
CA ALA A 375 19.45 -21.08 -19.18
C ALA A 375 18.51 -22.14 -19.79
N ASP A 376 17.32 -21.76 -20.24
CA ASP A 376 16.34 -22.65 -20.87
C ASP A 376 16.84 -23.14 -22.25
N GLN A 377 17.43 -22.25 -23.06
CA GLN A 377 18.11 -22.63 -24.32
C GLN A 377 19.23 -23.65 -24.08
N SER A 378 20.09 -23.42 -23.08
CA SER A 378 21.16 -24.37 -22.74
C SER A 378 20.62 -25.70 -22.23
N THR A 379 19.55 -25.67 -21.42
CA THR A 379 18.88 -26.86 -20.89
C THR A 379 18.26 -27.68 -22.02
N GLY A 380 17.58 -27.03 -22.97
CA GLY A 380 17.05 -27.67 -24.18
C GLY A 380 18.14 -28.28 -25.06
N ALA A 381 19.29 -27.62 -25.20
CA ALA A 381 20.45 -28.17 -25.92
C ALA A 381 21.02 -29.43 -25.24
N TYR A 382 21.16 -29.43 -23.91
CA TYR A 382 21.61 -30.61 -23.15
C TYR A 382 20.58 -31.75 -23.19
N GLN A 383 19.28 -31.46 -23.12
CA GLN A 383 18.22 -32.46 -23.30
C GLN A 383 18.25 -33.08 -24.71
N GLY A 384 18.47 -32.27 -25.75
CA GLY A 384 18.67 -32.76 -27.12
C GLY A 384 19.87 -33.71 -27.24
N GLN A 385 21.02 -33.31 -26.70
CA GLN A 385 22.22 -34.15 -26.67
C GLN A 385 22.01 -35.46 -25.89
N LEU A 386 21.32 -35.43 -24.75
CA LEU A 386 20.95 -36.63 -24.00
C LEU A 386 20.05 -37.55 -24.84
N MET A 387 19.06 -37.00 -25.55
CA MET A 387 18.16 -37.77 -26.40
C MET A 387 18.89 -38.41 -27.59
N GLU A 388 19.86 -37.71 -28.20
CA GLU A 388 20.75 -38.26 -29.23
C GLU A 388 21.62 -39.39 -28.67
N LEU A 389 22.19 -39.22 -27.47
CA LEU A 389 23.00 -40.24 -26.82
C LEU A 389 22.18 -41.47 -26.44
N GLU A 390 20.95 -41.29 -25.93
CA GLU A 390 19.99 -42.38 -25.69
C GLU A 390 19.58 -43.11 -26.97
N ASN A 391 19.37 -42.38 -28.08
CA ASN A 391 19.12 -42.98 -29.39
C ASN A 391 20.30 -43.85 -29.82
N SER A 392 21.53 -43.33 -29.70
CA SER A 392 22.76 -44.06 -30.01
C SER A 392 22.96 -45.30 -29.13
N VAL A 393 22.69 -45.19 -27.82
CA VAL A 393 22.72 -46.33 -26.88
C VAL A 393 21.64 -47.36 -27.21
N ARG A 394 20.43 -46.95 -27.63
CA ARG A 394 19.39 -47.89 -28.09
C ARG A 394 19.81 -48.61 -29.38
N GLU A 395 20.38 -47.89 -30.34
CA GLU A 395 20.87 -48.46 -31.60
C GLU A 395 22.02 -49.45 -31.36
N LEU A 396 23.03 -49.09 -30.55
CA LEU A 396 24.12 -49.99 -30.17
C LEU A 396 23.62 -51.23 -29.40
N ASN A 397 22.61 -51.08 -28.53
CA ASN A 397 21.99 -52.23 -27.87
C ASN A 397 21.22 -53.13 -28.85
N HIS A 398 20.58 -52.56 -29.88
CA HIS A 398 19.91 -53.32 -30.92
C HIS A 398 20.92 -54.11 -31.78
N GLN A 399 22.02 -53.46 -32.19
CA GLN A 399 23.13 -54.10 -32.91
C GLN A 399 23.77 -55.21 -32.07
N LEU A 400 24.07 -54.97 -30.80
CA LEU A 400 24.60 -55.97 -29.88
C LEU A 400 23.64 -57.15 -29.65
N ALA A 401 22.32 -56.91 -29.66
CA ALA A 401 21.32 -57.97 -29.61
C ALA A 401 21.30 -58.79 -30.91
N GLY A 402 21.44 -58.13 -32.06
CA GLY A 402 21.63 -58.76 -33.38
C GLY A 402 22.87 -59.66 -33.40
N GLU A 403 24.06 -59.13 -33.07
CA GLU A 403 25.30 -59.90 -32.99
C GLU A 403 25.22 -61.10 -32.03
N LYS A 404 24.55 -60.93 -30.87
CA LYS A 404 24.30 -62.04 -29.93
C LYS A 404 23.42 -63.12 -30.56
N GLN A 405 22.39 -62.73 -31.30
CA GLN A 405 21.50 -63.65 -31.99
C GLN A 405 22.20 -64.37 -33.15
N GLU A 406 23.01 -63.66 -33.94
CA GLU A 406 23.85 -64.26 -34.99
C GLU A 406 24.88 -65.21 -34.41
N LYS A 407 25.55 -64.83 -33.31
CA LYS A 407 26.49 -65.71 -32.59
C LYS A 407 25.79 -66.98 -32.08
N LEU A 408 24.57 -66.86 -31.55
CA LEU A 408 23.76 -68.03 -31.14
C LEU A 408 23.39 -68.90 -32.35
N ALA A 409 22.99 -68.31 -33.47
CA ALA A 409 22.68 -69.05 -34.70
C ALA A 409 23.93 -69.77 -35.27
N VAL A 410 25.10 -69.13 -35.24
CA VAL A 410 26.37 -69.75 -35.62
C VAL A 410 26.76 -70.86 -34.65
N LEU A 411 26.56 -70.69 -33.34
CA LEU A 411 26.80 -71.74 -32.35
C LEU A 411 25.87 -72.94 -32.55
N MET A 412 24.57 -72.71 -32.80
CA MET A 412 23.61 -73.77 -33.14
C MET A 412 24.03 -74.50 -34.41
N LYS A 413 24.35 -73.77 -35.49
CA LYS A 413 24.83 -74.36 -36.74
C LYS A 413 26.14 -75.12 -36.56
N ASN A 414 27.04 -74.67 -35.69
CA ASN A 414 28.28 -75.38 -35.39
C ASN A 414 28.02 -76.66 -34.57
N ALA A 415 27.05 -76.64 -33.65
CA ALA A 415 26.57 -77.85 -32.96
C ALA A 415 25.89 -78.83 -33.93
N GLU A 416 25.06 -78.36 -34.86
CA GLU A 416 24.46 -79.16 -35.93
C GLU A 416 25.52 -79.80 -36.83
N MET A 417 26.51 -79.02 -37.30
CA MET A 417 27.63 -79.54 -38.08
C MET A 417 28.47 -80.54 -37.28
N SER A 418 28.76 -80.28 -36.00
CA SER A 418 29.48 -81.23 -35.13
C SER A 418 28.71 -82.54 -34.94
N GLN A 419 27.37 -82.45 -34.81
CA GLN A 419 26.52 -83.63 -34.72
C GLN A 419 26.49 -84.40 -36.04
N GLN A 420 26.39 -83.73 -37.19
CA GLN A 420 26.50 -84.35 -38.51
C GLN A 420 27.87 -85.00 -38.74
N GLU A 421 28.96 -84.34 -38.32
CA GLU A 421 30.32 -84.89 -38.38
C GLU A 421 30.46 -86.15 -37.53
N GLU A 422 29.85 -86.21 -36.34
CA GLU A 422 29.86 -87.40 -35.49
C GLU A 422 28.98 -88.53 -36.04
N ILE A 423 27.83 -88.22 -36.65
CA ILE A 423 27.02 -89.21 -37.38
C ILE A 423 27.82 -89.80 -38.56
N LEU A 424 28.43 -88.95 -39.39
CA LEU A 424 29.29 -89.38 -40.50
C LEU A 424 30.51 -90.18 -40.01
N ARG A 425 31.07 -89.88 -38.82
CA ARG A 425 32.09 -90.71 -38.17
C ARG A 425 31.58 -92.07 -37.75
N GLN A 426 30.34 -92.17 -37.26
CA GLN A 426 29.71 -93.44 -36.88
C GLN A 426 29.39 -94.28 -38.11
N GLU A 427 28.85 -93.68 -39.17
CA GLU A 427 28.64 -94.31 -40.48
C GLU A 427 29.96 -94.82 -41.06
N LEU A 428 31.03 -94.00 -41.04
CA LEU A 428 32.37 -94.40 -41.50
C LEU A 428 33.01 -95.51 -40.65
N ARG A 429 32.69 -95.58 -39.35
CA ARG A 429 33.08 -96.74 -38.50
C ARG A 429 32.29 -97.98 -38.91
N HIS A 430 30.98 -97.86 -39.09
CA HIS A 430 30.13 -98.96 -39.48
C HIS A 430 30.52 -99.55 -40.84
N GLU A 431 30.74 -98.73 -41.86
CA GLU A 431 31.27 -99.14 -43.18
C GLU A 431 32.66 -99.79 -43.08
N LYS A 432 33.52 -99.33 -42.16
CA LYS A 432 34.81 -100.01 -41.89
C LYS A 432 34.62 -101.37 -41.25
N ASP A 433 33.72 -101.49 -40.28
CA ASP A 433 33.42 -102.74 -39.60
C ASP A 433 32.76 -103.74 -40.58
N GLU A 434 31.79 -103.30 -41.40
CA GLU A 434 31.21 -104.09 -42.50
C GLU A 434 32.26 -104.50 -43.55
N SER A 435 33.18 -103.59 -43.91
CA SER A 435 34.30 -103.91 -44.81
C SER A 435 35.27 -104.94 -44.21
N ILE A 436 35.51 -104.90 -42.89
CA ILE A 436 36.28 -105.92 -42.16
C ILE A 436 35.52 -107.25 -42.15
N GLU A 437 34.22 -107.27 -41.84
CA GLU A 437 33.40 -108.48 -41.88
C GLU A 437 33.34 -109.11 -43.28
N LEU A 438 33.20 -108.29 -44.33
CA LEU A 438 33.24 -108.73 -45.72
C LEU A 438 34.63 -109.25 -46.12
N HIS A 439 35.71 -108.63 -45.63
CA HIS A 439 37.08 -109.10 -45.84
C HIS A 439 37.31 -110.45 -45.16
N ASP A 440 36.88 -110.61 -43.90
CA ASP A 440 36.98 -111.88 -43.17
C ASP A 440 36.11 -112.98 -43.82
N ARG A 441 34.93 -112.61 -44.35
CA ARG A 441 34.07 -113.53 -45.10
C ARG A 441 34.68 -113.92 -46.44
N ALA A 442 35.35 -113.00 -47.14
CA ALA A 442 36.14 -113.30 -48.33
C ALA A 442 37.33 -114.22 -48.00
N MET A 443 38.05 -113.97 -46.91
CA MET A 443 39.11 -114.85 -46.38
C MET A 443 38.59 -116.25 -46.02
N MET A 444 37.40 -116.37 -45.44
CA MET A 444 36.75 -117.66 -45.17
C MET A 444 36.40 -118.40 -46.47
N LEU A 445 35.81 -117.71 -47.45
CA LEU A 445 35.51 -118.28 -48.76
C LEU A 445 36.78 -118.69 -49.54
N GLN A 446 37.86 -117.92 -49.43
CA GLN A 446 39.17 -118.23 -50.00
C GLN A 446 39.72 -119.54 -49.42
N ARG A 447 39.73 -119.68 -48.08
CA ARG A 447 40.15 -120.92 -47.40
C ARG A 447 39.28 -122.13 -47.78
N GLU A 448 37.98 -121.92 -47.98
CA GLU A 448 37.07 -123.00 -48.39
C GLU A 448 37.30 -123.38 -49.87
N LEU A 449 37.62 -122.42 -50.73
CA LEU A 449 38.03 -122.66 -52.11
C LEU A 449 39.37 -123.43 -52.18
N ASP A 450 40.35 -123.08 -51.34
CA ASP A 450 41.64 -123.80 -51.26
C ASP A 450 41.46 -125.25 -50.80
N LYS A 451 40.58 -125.50 -49.80
CA LYS A 451 40.20 -126.88 -49.43
C LYS A 451 39.57 -127.64 -50.60
N ARG A 452 38.63 -127.00 -51.32
CA ARG A 452 37.97 -127.61 -52.49
C ARG A 452 38.98 -127.92 -53.59
N LEU A 453 39.90 -127.00 -53.87
CA LEU A 453 40.99 -127.19 -54.83
C LEU A 453 41.89 -128.37 -54.44
N ASN A 454 42.26 -128.49 -53.17
CA ASN A 454 43.01 -129.64 -52.66
C ASN A 454 42.24 -130.96 -52.80
N THR A 455 40.93 -131.00 -52.52
CA THR A 455 40.12 -132.21 -52.76
C THR A 455 40.01 -132.58 -54.25
N VAL A 456 39.96 -131.59 -55.16
CA VAL A 456 39.96 -131.82 -56.61
C VAL A 456 41.32 -132.36 -57.09
N ASN A 457 42.43 -131.87 -56.52
CA ASN A 457 43.77 -132.36 -56.83
C ASN A 457 43.97 -133.81 -56.37
N GLU A 458 43.46 -134.20 -55.19
CA GLU A 458 43.53 -135.57 -54.70
C GLU A 458 42.66 -136.53 -55.55
N LEU A 459 41.46 -136.09 -55.95
CA LEU A 459 40.60 -136.84 -56.87
C LEU A 459 41.23 -137.00 -58.27
N ARG A 460 41.93 -135.97 -58.78
CA ARG A 460 42.71 -136.07 -60.03
C ARG A 460 43.77 -137.17 -59.94
N LYS A 461 44.50 -137.22 -58.83
CA LYS A 461 45.55 -138.21 -58.60
C LYS A 461 45.01 -139.65 -58.59
N GLN A 462 43.84 -139.86 -57.98
CA GLN A 462 43.14 -141.15 -58.01
C GLN A 462 42.65 -141.53 -59.43
N VAL A 463 42.26 -140.55 -60.26
CA VAL A 463 41.89 -140.80 -61.66
C VAL A 463 43.11 -141.20 -62.49
N ASP A 464 44.27 -140.57 -62.27
CA ASP A 464 45.51 -140.92 -62.99
C ASP A 464 46.01 -142.34 -62.64
N GLU A 465 45.88 -142.77 -61.37
CA GLU A 465 46.16 -144.16 -60.91
C GLU A 465 45.14 -145.19 -61.46
N LEU A 466 43.89 -144.79 -61.67
CA LEU A 466 42.89 -145.63 -62.35
C LEU A 466 43.12 -145.71 -63.86
N MET A 467 43.79 -144.73 -64.47
CA MET A 467 44.07 -144.70 -65.91
C MET A 467 45.25 -145.60 -66.29
N THR A 468 46.28 -145.68 -65.45
CA THR A 468 47.42 -146.61 -65.63
C THR A 468 47.01 -148.08 -65.49
N THR A 469 46.22 -148.41 -64.46
CA THR A 469 45.69 -149.78 -64.27
C THR A 469 44.75 -150.24 -65.40
N ASN A 470 44.01 -149.31 -66.03
CA ASN A 470 43.17 -149.61 -67.20
C ASN A 470 43.99 -149.89 -68.48
N LEU A 471 45.17 -149.27 -68.62
CA LEU A 471 46.10 -149.53 -69.72
C LEU A 471 46.70 -150.95 -69.64
N GLU A 472 47.05 -151.41 -68.43
CA GLU A 472 47.58 -152.75 -68.21
C GLU A 472 46.53 -153.84 -68.48
N LEU A 473 45.28 -153.65 -68.00
CA LEU A 473 44.17 -154.58 -68.25
C LEU A 473 43.77 -154.66 -69.74
N ASN A 474 43.89 -153.57 -70.50
CA ASN A 474 43.65 -153.60 -71.94
C ASN A 474 44.72 -154.40 -72.70
N ALA A 475 45.99 -154.41 -72.24
CA ALA A 475 47.04 -155.20 -72.87
C ALA A 475 46.76 -156.71 -72.76
N GLU A 476 46.35 -157.21 -71.59
CA GLU A 476 45.95 -158.63 -71.44
C GLU A 476 44.74 -159.02 -72.30
N LEU A 477 43.78 -158.11 -72.48
CA LEU A 477 42.59 -158.31 -73.30
C LEU A 477 42.93 -158.48 -74.79
N VAL A 478 43.95 -157.78 -75.29
CA VAL A 478 44.37 -157.88 -76.71
C VAL A 478 44.96 -159.25 -77.02
N ASP A 479 45.80 -159.81 -76.14
CA ASP A 479 46.42 -161.12 -76.40
C ASP A 479 45.46 -162.29 -76.19
N LYS A 480 44.54 -162.23 -75.21
CA LYS A 480 43.44 -163.21 -75.09
C LYS A 480 42.54 -163.20 -76.34
N ASN A 481 42.34 -162.04 -76.98
CA ASN A 481 41.58 -161.94 -78.23
C ASN A 481 42.29 -162.54 -79.47
N LYS A 482 43.63 -162.61 -79.51
CA LYS A 482 44.34 -163.33 -80.59
C LYS A 482 44.08 -164.84 -80.54
N ILE A 483 44.06 -165.41 -79.33
CA ILE A 483 43.80 -166.84 -79.10
C ILE A 483 42.37 -167.21 -79.54
N ILE A 484 41.39 -166.35 -79.24
CA ILE A 484 39.98 -166.54 -79.62
C ILE A 484 39.79 -166.53 -81.16
N LYS A 485 40.54 -165.71 -81.91
CA LYS A 485 40.43 -165.67 -83.38
C LYS A 485 40.85 -166.98 -84.07
N ILE A 486 41.86 -167.67 -83.56
CA ILE A 486 42.34 -168.93 -84.15
C ILE A 486 41.36 -170.09 -83.88
N LEU A 487 40.72 -170.11 -82.69
CA LEU A 487 39.71 -171.12 -82.36
C LEU A 487 38.40 -170.91 -83.13
N ASN A 488 38.00 -169.66 -83.41
CA ASN A 488 36.77 -169.37 -84.16
C ASN A 488 36.84 -169.76 -85.65
N GLN A 489 38.01 -169.68 -86.31
CA GLN A 489 38.11 -170.15 -87.70
C GLN A 489 37.90 -171.67 -87.79
N ARG A 490 38.32 -172.43 -86.77
CA ARG A 490 38.16 -173.90 -86.68
C ARG A 490 36.71 -174.35 -86.47
N LEU A 491 35.80 -173.42 -86.16
CA LEU A 491 34.35 -173.66 -86.02
C LEU A 491 33.54 -173.30 -87.28
N VAL A 492 34.04 -172.38 -88.12
CA VAL A 492 33.34 -171.97 -89.35
C VAL A 492 33.36 -173.07 -90.41
N ASP A 493 34.45 -173.84 -90.50
CA ASP A 493 34.58 -174.95 -91.46
C ASP A 493 33.58 -176.10 -91.22
N MET A 494 33.00 -176.21 -90.02
CA MET A 494 31.98 -177.25 -89.71
C MET A 494 30.53 -176.74 -89.80
N LYS A 495 30.29 -175.43 -89.91
CA LYS A 495 28.91 -174.86 -89.91
C LYS A 495 28.35 -174.60 -91.32
N LYS A 496 29.10 -174.95 -92.38
CA LYS A 496 28.65 -174.92 -93.78
C LYS A 496 28.57 -176.32 -94.42
N THR A 497 28.27 -177.33 -93.61
CA THR A 497 27.89 -178.67 -94.07
C THR A 497 26.58 -179.07 -93.39
N LEU A 498 25.45 -178.57 -93.92
CA LEU A 498 24.07 -178.81 -93.45
C LEU A 498 23.78 -178.11 -92.10
N GLN A 499 22.87 -177.15 -91.98
CA GLN A 499 21.49 -177.23 -92.44
C GLN A 499 20.99 -175.91 -93.04
N GLU A 500 20.92 -175.92 -94.37
CA GLU A 500 20.00 -175.08 -95.13
C GLU A 500 18.57 -175.58 -94.85
N GLU A 501 17.72 -174.80 -94.19
CA GLU A 501 16.27 -174.63 -94.45
C GLU A 501 15.54 -173.81 -93.35
N LEU A 502 14.59 -172.98 -93.79
CA LEU A 502 13.54 -172.24 -93.06
C LEU A 502 13.85 -171.41 -91.78
N LYS A 503 14.17 -170.13 -92.02
CA LYS A 503 13.43 -168.91 -91.58
C LYS A 503 12.57 -168.90 -90.29
N GLY A 504 12.81 -167.83 -89.50
CA GLY A 504 11.79 -167.03 -88.78
C GLY A 504 11.80 -167.15 -87.25
N GLN A 505 11.37 -166.16 -86.45
CA GLN A 505 11.10 -164.73 -86.68
C GLN A 505 10.93 -164.01 -85.32
N ASN A 506 11.42 -162.77 -85.18
CA ASN A 506 11.06 -161.74 -84.17
C ASN A 506 11.22 -161.98 -82.65
N SER A 507 11.23 -160.83 -81.97
CA SER A 507 10.65 -160.54 -80.63
C SER A 507 11.35 -161.04 -79.36
N SER A 508 11.25 -160.35 -78.20
CA SER A 508 10.92 -158.94 -77.88
C SER A 508 11.04 -158.73 -76.36
N SER A 509 11.25 -157.48 -75.91
CA SER A 509 10.62 -156.91 -74.69
C SER A 509 11.06 -157.44 -73.29
N SER A 510 10.93 -156.68 -72.18
CA SER A 510 10.36 -155.33 -72.00
C SER A 510 10.72 -154.66 -70.64
N ASN A 511 10.65 -153.32 -70.62
CA ASN A 511 10.08 -152.45 -69.56
C ASN A 511 10.79 -152.30 -68.19
N ASN A 512 10.70 -151.16 -67.47
CA ASN A 512 10.16 -149.83 -67.83
C ASN A 512 10.71 -148.68 -66.94
N ASN A 513 10.94 -147.53 -67.57
CA ASN A 513 10.58 -146.15 -67.21
C ASN A 513 10.47 -145.68 -65.74
N GLN A 514 11.09 -144.52 -65.48
CA GLN A 514 10.50 -143.44 -64.68
C GLN A 514 10.22 -142.23 -65.59
N HIS A 515 9.09 -141.54 -65.39
CA HIS A 515 8.77 -140.29 -66.08
C HIS A 515 7.90 -139.37 -65.20
N HIS A 516 8.35 -138.12 -65.07
CA HIS A 516 7.58 -136.87 -65.07
C HIS A 516 6.46 -136.50 -64.08
N HIS A 517 6.52 -135.20 -63.72
CA HIS A 517 5.45 -134.18 -63.70
C HIS A 517 4.81 -133.71 -62.37
N GLN A 518 5.04 -132.40 -62.13
CA GLN A 518 4.06 -131.31 -61.91
C GLN A 518 3.53 -130.89 -60.51
N HIS A 519 3.63 -129.56 -60.34
CA HIS A 519 2.58 -128.59 -59.93
C HIS A 519 2.52 -128.00 -58.50
N GLY A 520 2.42 -126.65 -58.49
CA GLY A 520 1.71 -125.82 -57.50
C GLY A 520 2.59 -125.06 -56.49
N HIS A 521 2.27 -123.81 -56.10
CA HIS A 521 1.33 -122.82 -56.67
C HIS A 521 1.54 -121.42 -56.02
N SER A 522 1.44 -120.33 -56.81
CA SER A 522 1.05 -118.92 -56.44
C SER A 522 1.71 -118.16 -55.24
N GLY A 523 1.99 -116.86 -55.33
CA GLY A 523 1.77 -115.89 -56.43
C GLY A 523 2.41 -114.49 -56.19
N PRO A 524 2.31 -113.53 -57.14
CA PRO A 524 3.20 -112.36 -57.20
C PRO A 524 2.51 -110.98 -57.41
N GLY A 525 3.33 -109.91 -57.42
CA GLY A 525 3.12 -108.66 -58.19
C GLY A 525 3.30 -107.34 -57.39
N ASP A 526 3.48 -106.17 -58.00
CA ASP A 526 4.30 -105.80 -59.17
C ASP A 526 4.59 -104.26 -59.13
N ARG A 527 5.63 -103.80 -59.83
CA ARG A 527 5.80 -102.45 -60.44
C ARG A 527 5.70 -101.11 -59.63
N SER A 528 6.84 -100.38 -59.69
CA SER A 528 7.02 -99.12 -60.47
C SER A 528 6.70 -97.72 -59.88
N SER A 529 7.78 -96.91 -59.81
CA SER A 529 7.96 -95.56 -60.40
C SER A 529 7.33 -94.25 -59.87
N LEU A 530 8.19 -93.22 -59.89
CA LEU A 530 7.99 -91.80 -60.30
C LEU A 530 7.46 -90.72 -59.31
N GLU A 531 8.38 -89.80 -58.97
CA GLU A 531 8.36 -88.34 -59.28
C GLU A 531 7.60 -87.25 -58.47
N ARG A 532 8.38 -86.17 -58.20
CA ARG A 532 8.15 -84.75 -58.59
C ARG A 532 7.25 -83.79 -57.75
N SER A 533 7.96 -83.02 -56.90
CA SER A 533 8.08 -81.53 -56.90
C SER A 533 6.92 -80.55 -56.59
N LYS A 534 7.30 -79.58 -55.73
CA LYS A 534 7.18 -78.09 -55.85
C LYS A 534 5.82 -77.33 -55.80
N SER A 535 5.96 -76.16 -55.16
CA SER A 535 5.61 -74.79 -55.63
C SER A 535 4.35 -74.03 -55.15
N PHE A 536 4.66 -72.93 -54.44
CA PHE A 536 4.23 -71.52 -54.62
C PHE A 536 2.90 -70.96 -54.05
N ASP A 537 3.09 -69.92 -53.22
CA ASP A 537 2.44 -68.59 -53.17
C ASP A 537 0.93 -68.39 -53.35
N SER A 538 0.35 -67.59 -52.44
CA SER A 538 -0.02 -66.20 -52.78
C SER A 538 -0.34 -65.30 -51.57
N LYS A 539 -0.14 -63.99 -51.76
CA LYS A 539 -0.25 -62.88 -50.78
C LYS A 539 -1.71 -62.46 -50.49
N SER A 540 -1.93 -61.80 -49.35
CA SER A 540 -2.64 -60.51 -49.31
C SER A 540 -2.26 -59.67 -48.08
N ILE A 541 -2.58 -58.37 -48.13
CA ILE A 541 -2.13 -57.28 -47.24
C ILE A 541 -3.36 -56.52 -46.71
N VAL A 542 -3.26 -55.84 -45.54
CA VAL A 542 -3.70 -54.44 -45.24
C VAL A 542 -3.68 -54.18 -43.72
N LYS A 543 -3.62 -52.89 -43.31
CA LYS A 543 -2.99 -52.37 -42.08
C LYS A 543 -3.96 -51.65 -41.11
N GLU A 544 -3.46 -51.46 -39.87
CA GLU A 544 -3.41 -50.20 -39.08
C GLU A 544 -4.49 -49.76 -38.04
N ASN A 545 -3.93 -49.35 -36.86
CA ASN A 545 -4.32 -48.30 -35.88
C ASN A 545 -5.60 -48.45 -35.01
N GLY A 546 -5.64 -48.08 -33.72
CA GLY A 546 -4.58 -47.62 -32.78
C GLY A 546 -5.16 -47.06 -31.43
N SER A 547 -4.34 -47.07 -30.34
CA SER A 547 -4.28 -46.27 -29.07
C SER A 547 -5.38 -45.23 -28.65
N LEU A 548 -5.60 -44.79 -27.38
CA LEU A 548 -5.08 -45.08 -26.01
C LEU A 548 -6.01 -44.47 -24.89
N LYS A 549 -5.52 -44.32 -23.64
CA LYS A 549 -6.22 -44.16 -22.32
C LYS A 549 -6.54 -42.70 -21.80
N PRO A 550 -7.26 -42.54 -20.64
CA PRO A 550 -7.77 -41.24 -20.11
C PRO A 550 -7.20 -40.75 -18.73
N ASN A 551 -7.59 -39.52 -18.31
CA ASN A 551 -7.68 -38.95 -16.92
C ASN A 551 -8.31 -37.51 -16.95
N GLY A 552 -8.78 -36.84 -15.87
CA GLY A 552 -9.16 -37.28 -14.50
C GLY A 552 -8.92 -36.28 -13.33
N THR A 553 -9.86 -35.37 -12.99
CA THR A 553 -9.81 -34.43 -11.80
C THR A 553 -11.20 -34.07 -11.22
N SER A 554 -11.22 -33.46 -10.02
CA SER A 554 -12.37 -33.30 -9.09
C SER A 554 -12.93 -31.86 -8.95
N ASP A 555 -14.22 -31.73 -8.63
CA ASP A 555 -14.74 -30.63 -7.79
C ASP A 555 -16.07 -30.99 -7.09
N GLY A 556 -16.44 -30.31 -6.00
CA GLY A 556 -17.61 -30.63 -5.14
C GLY A 556 -18.69 -29.53 -5.05
N PRO A 557 -19.99 -29.85 -4.87
CA PRO A 557 -21.08 -28.86 -4.90
C PRO A 557 -21.52 -28.33 -3.51
N PRO A 558 -22.19 -27.15 -3.45
CA PRO A 558 -22.43 -26.39 -2.20
C PRO A 558 -23.78 -26.67 -1.50
N VAL A 559 -23.88 -26.22 -0.24
CA VAL A 559 -25.09 -26.30 0.61
C VAL A 559 -26.04 -25.13 0.32
N VAL A 560 -27.34 -25.43 0.20
CA VAL A 560 -28.41 -24.44 0.00
C VAL A 560 -28.97 -23.96 1.35
N MET A 561 -28.83 -22.66 1.62
CA MET A 561 -29.46 -21.89 2.70
C MET A 561 -29.63 -20.44 2.21
N ASP A 562 -30.73 -19.70 2.38
CA ASP A 562 -32.11 -20.08 2.68
C ASP A 562 -33.00 -18.86 2.26
N GLU A 563 -33.90 -19.01 1.28
CA GLU A 563 -34.58 -17.86 0.63
C GLU A 563 -35.49 -17.06 1.57
N VAL A 564 -35.88 -17.67 2.70
CA VAL A 564 -36.68 -17.03 3.76
C VAL A 564 -35.94 -15.85 4.38
N ASN A 565 -34.62 -15.95 4.52
CA ASN A 565 -33.79 -14.96 5.22
C ASN A 565 -33.73 -13.63 4.45
N PHE A 566 -33.55 -13.67 3.13
CA PHE A 566 -33.52 -12.47 2.28
C PHE A 566 -34.84 -11.69 2.28
N ARG A 567 -35.98 -12.39 2.38
CA ARG A 567 -37.30 -11.73 2.38
C ARG A 567 -37.54 -10.97 3.69
N TYR A 568 -37.10 -11.52 4.83
CA TYR A 568 -37.15 -10.84 6.12
C TYR A 568 -36.13 -9.70 6.21
N LEU A 569 -34.89 -9.94 5.79
CA LEU A 569 -33.81 -8.95 5.72
C LEU A 569 -34.21 -7.72 4.88
N LYS A 570 -34.82 -7.92 3.71
CA LYS A 570 -35.35 -6.83 2.88
C LYS A 570 -36.40 -5.99 3.63
N HIS A 571 -37.27 -6.62 4.43
CA HIS A 571 -38.25 -5.90 5.24
C HIS A 571 -37.58 -5.12 6.39
N VAL A 572 -36.57 -5.70 7.05
CA VAL A 572 -35.80 -5.02 8.12
C VAL A 572 -35.05 -3.81 7.56
N ILE A 573 -34.41 -3.92 6.38
CA ILE A 573 -33.71 -2.80 5.72
C ILE A 573 -34.69 -1.71 5.28
N ILE A 574 -35.82 -2.07 4.66
CA ILE A 574 -36.86 -1.09 4.27
C ILE A 574 -37.43 -0.38 5.49
N LYS A 575 -37.70 -1.11 6.58
CA LYS A 575 -38.17 -0.53 7.84
C LYS A 575 -37.11 0.40 8.44
N PHE A 576 -35.85 0.00 8.50
CA PHE A 576 -34.74 0.86 8.97
C PHE A 576 -34.65 2.18 8.17
N LEU A 577 -34.77 2.12 6.84
CA LEU A 577 -34.73 3.30 5.97
C LEU A 577 -35.98 4.20 6.04
N THR A 578 -37.08 3.72 6.64
CA THR A 578 -38.38 4.44 6.71
C THR A 578 -38.89 4.71 8.13
N SER A 579 -38.21 4.18 9.16
CA SER A 579 -38.53 4.36 10.57
C SER A 579 -38.16 5.75 11.10
N ARG A 580 -38.77 6.14 12.22
CA ARG A 580 -38.44 7.37 12.95
C ARG A 580 -37.12 7.21 13.70
N GLU A 581 -36.44 8.33 13.95
CA GLU A 581 -35.08 8.41 14.51
C GLU A 581 -34.78 7.44 15.66
N VAL A 582 -35.64 7.38 16.66
CA VAL A 582 -35.44 6.57 17.87
C VAL A 582 -35.56 5.06 17.59
N GLU A 583 -36.37 4.66 16.61
CA GLU A 583 -36.49 3.26 16.19
C GLU A 583 -35.29 2.84 15.34
N ALA A 584 -34.81 3.72 14.46
CA ALA A 584 -33.65 3.46 13.60
C ALA A 584 -32.41 3.12 14.43
N ARG A 585 -32.12 3.88 15.51
CA ARG A 585 -30.99 3.61 16.43
C ARG A 585 -31.02 2.19 17.01
N HIS A 586 -32.19 1.71 17.43
CA HIS A 586 -32.33 0.35 17.98
C HIS A 586 -32.23 -0.76 16.90
N LEU A 587 -32.61 -0.45 15.65
CA LEU A 587 -32.57 -1.40 14.54
C LEU A 587 -31.15 -1.65 14.00
N ILE A 588 -30.19 -0.73 14.19
CA ILE A 588 -28.79 -0.93 13.72
C ILE A 588 -28.20 -2.23 14.28
N LYS A 589 -28.40 -2.50 15.58
CA LYS A 589 -27.86 -3.69 16.24
C LYS A 589 -28.48 -4.99 15.71
N ALA A 590 -29.77 -4.96 15.37
CA ALA A 590 -30.45 -6.09 14.74
C ALA A 590 -29.95 -6.34 13.30
N VAL A 591 -29.75 -5.27 12.53
CA VAL A 591 -29.18 -5.34 11.18
C VAL A 591 -27.75 -5.86 11.21
N SER A 592 -26.91 -5.35 12.11
CA SER A 592 -25.52 -5.80 12.33
C SER A 592 -25.45 -7.30 12.62
N THR A 593 -26.25 -7.80 13.56
CA THR A 593 -26.28 -9.24 13.89
C THR A 593 -26.84 -10.14 12.78
N LEU A 594 -27.80 -9.65 11.97
CA LEU A 594 -28.40 -10.43 10.88
C LEU A 594 -27.52 -10.46 9.62
N LEU A 595 -26.76 -9.40 9.36
CA LEU A 595 -25.85 -9.28 8.21
C LEU A 595 -24.40 -9.68 8.53
N GLN A 596 -24.08 -9.98 9.80
CA GLN A 596 -22.72 -10.20 10.28
C GLN A 596 -21.79 -9.04 9.92
N LEU A 597 -22.26 -7.80 10.09
CA LEU A 597 -21.46 -6.61 9.82
C LEU A 597 -20.22 -6.58 10.72
N SER A 598 -19.10 -6.14 10.15
CA SER A 598 -17.92 -5.81 10.94
C SER A 598 -18.20 -4.62 11.87
N TYR A 599 -17.40 -4.50 12.92
CA TYR A 599 -17.48 -3.37 13.86
C TYR A 599 -17.32 -2.01 13.14
N GLU A 600 -16.53 -1.96 12.07
CA GLU A 600 -16.32 -0.75 11.25
C GLU A 600 -17.58 -0.38 10.44
N GLU A 601 -18.26 -1.37 9.85
CA GLU A 601 -19.52 -1.17 9.13
C GLU A 601 -20.67 -0.78 10.06
N GLU A 602 -20.78 -1.40 11.24
CA GLU A 602 -21.76 -1.01 12.26
C GLU A 602 -21.49 0.41 12.77
N LYS A 603 -20.23 0.79 12.98
CA LYS A 603 -19.84 2.15 13.35
C LYS A 603 -20.16 3.15 12.24
N LEU A 604 -19.86 2.83 10.98
CA LEU A 604 -20.16 3.69 9.83
C LEU A 604 -21.67 3.95 9.68
N LEU A 605 -22.52 2.97 9.99
CA LEU A 605 -23.97 3.14 10.04
C LEU A 605 -24.41 4.07 11.18
N HIS A 606 -23.84 3.95 12.38
CA HIS A 606 -24.09 4.87 13.50
C HIS A 606 -23.66 6.30 13.16
N ASP A 607 -22.44 6.46 12.62
CA ASP A 607 -21.89 7.77 12.25
C ASP A 607 -22.69 8.40 11.09
N THR A 608 -23.15 7.61 10.13
CA THR A 608 -24.01 8.10 9.02
C THR A 608 -25.41 8.49 9.51
N LEU A 609 -25.98 7.76 10.48
CA LEU A 609 -27.23 8.13 11.12
C LEU A 609 -27.07 9.44 11.89
N ASN A 610 -26.03 9.57 12.71
CA ASN A 610 -25.74 10.78 13.49
C ASN A 610 -25.42 11.99 12.60
N TRP A 611 -24.67 11.80 11.50
CA TRP A 611 -24.41 12.86 10.52
C TRP A 611 -25.70 13.42 9.92
N LYS A 612 -26.65 12.56 9.51
CA LYS A 612 -27.96 13.01 9.02
C LYS A 612 -28.80 13.79 10.06
N MET A 613 -28.43 13.72 11.34
CA MET A 613 -29.09 14.45 12.43
C MET A 613 -28.31 15.73 12.83
N SER A 614 -27.11 15.96 12.30
CA SER A 614 -26.36 17.21 12.51
C SER A 614 -26.65 18.20 11.39
N TRP A 615 -26.95 19.45 11.76
CA TRP A 615 -27.11 20.54 10.78
C TRP A 615 -25.75 20.90 10.12
N PHE A 616 -24.64 20.66 10.82
CA PHE A 616 -23.29 20.92 10.33
C PHE A 616 -22.40 19.70 10.56
N GLY A 617 -21.93 19.11 9.47
CA GLY A 617 -20.99 17.99 9.49
C GLY A 617 -20.68 17.49 8.09
N SER A 618 -19.48 16.95 7.89
CA SER A 618 -19.10 16.27 6.64
C SER A 618 -19.59 14.82 6.66
N ARG A 619 -20.00 14.31 5.49
CA ARG A 619 -20.52 12.93 5.38
C ARG A 619 -19.43 11.91 5.74
N PRO A 620 -19.69 10.92 6.62
CA PRO A 620 -18.72 9.88 6.94
C PRO A 620 -18.20 9.18 5.68
N GLY A 621 -16.88 9.05 5.56
CA GLY A 621 -16.21 8.45 4.41
C GLY A 621 -15.89 9.41 3.25
N GLN A 622 -16.33 10.67 3.25
CA GLN A 622 -15.80 11.66 2.32
C GLN A 622 -14.47 12.23 2.84
N VAL A 623 -13.36 11.76 2.26
CA VAL A 623 -12.09 12.48 2.28
C VAL A 623 -12.27 13.78 1.51
N THR A 624 -12.46 14.89 2.22
CA THR A 624 -12.45 16.22 1.62
C THR A 624 -11.00 16.57 1.28
N LEU A 625 -10.63 16.36 0.01
CA LEU A 625 -9.44 16.97 -0.57
C LEU A 625 -9.55 18.50 -0.38
N PRO A 626 -8.55 19.18 0.18
CA PRO A 626 -8.57 20.63 0.29
C PRO A 626 -8.49 21.23 -1.12
N LEU A 627 -9.43 22.11 -1.46
CA LEU A 627 -9.22 23.04 -2.57
C LEU A 627 -8.22 24.12 -2.13
N SER A 628 -7.45 24.57 -3.11
CA SER A 628 -6.34 25.53 -3.02
C SER A 628 -6.67 26.86 -2.33
#